data_AF-A0A542DP71-F1
#
_entry.id   AF-A0A542DP71-F1
#
_cell.length_a   1.000
_cell.length_b   1.000
_cell.length_c   1.000
_cell.angle_alpha   90.00
_cell.angle_beta   90.00
_cell.angle_gamma   90.00
#
_symmetry.space_group_name_H-M   'P 1'
#
loop_
_entity.id
_entity.type
_entity.pdbx_description
1 polymer ?
#
loop_
_entity_poly.entity_id
_entity_poly.type
_entity_poly.pdbx_seq_one_letter_code
_entity_poly.pdbx_strand_id
1 'polypeptide(L)'
;MALDRARQDSSLRVLRARWRTASLAAGWRAPSDWALPEVDGVCAAVLSGGGPEDALAGLGRARAEAGAGLAETLTDLAALHAVLEQPGSADGFVAPDVDATPARLLRVTAVAWADVVFEQLTVAEVTDALTGLPTAAYLRTRMAELYRQAARDGGTPADGFVLLVVSMDFGEAAGWSRLTGMILAADALRLCFDGGESLAAIGPSTVAALVPREDGVASRAVSLRRELTERLAIDRQLSEVGRPRISAVRLPTTHEAACDLLARL
;
A
#
# COMPACT_ATOMS: atom_id res chain seq x y z
N MET A 1 21.38 28.43 -32.51
CA MET A 1 20.99 28.07 -31.13
C MET A 1 19.50 28.29 -30.85
N ALA A 2 18.94 29.50 -30.95
CA ALA A 2 17.52 29.74 -30.61
C ALA A 2 16.50 29.00 -31.51
N LEU A 3 16.74 28.96 -32.83
CA LEU A 3 15.88 28.26 -33.79
C LEU A 3 15.90 26.73 -33.62
N ASP A 4 17.03 26.19 -33.18
CA ASP A 4 17.22 24.75 -32.96
C ASP A 4 16.49 24.29 -31.70
N ARG A 5 16.60 25.09 -30.62
CA ARG A 5 15.86 24.89 -29.37
C ARG A 5 14.34 24.98 -29.57
N ALA A 6 13.85 25.96 -30.33
CA ALA A 6 12.42 26.08 -30.63
C ALA A 6 11.87 24.88 -31.43
N ARG A 7 12.68 24.32 -32.35
CA ARG A 7 12.32 23.12 -33.13
C ARG A 7 12.30 21.86 -32.26
N GLN A 8 13.27 21.72 -31.34
CA GLN A 8 13.30 20.64 -30.36
C GLN A 8 12.08 20.71 -29.42
N ASP A 9 11.76 21.89 -28.88
CA ASP A 9 10.59 22.10 -28.02
C ASP A 9 9.26 21.82 -28.73
N SER A 10 9.18 22.10 -30.03
CA SER A 10 8.02 21.73 -30.85
C SER A 10 7.91 20.21 -31.03
N SER A 11 9.03 19.54 -31.29
CA SER A 11 9.07 18.09 -31.54
C SER A 11 8.71 17.30 -30.28
N LEU A 12 9.19 17.74 -29.11
CA LEU A 12 8.85 17.17 -27.82
C LEU A 12 7.35 17.27 -27.53
N ARG A 13 6.76 18.46 -27.73
CA ARG A 13 5.32 18.68 -27.54
C ARG A 13 4.47 17.80 -28.45
N VAL A 14 4.86 17.66 -29.72
CA VAL A 14 4.15 16.81 -30.68
C VAL A 14 4.22 15.34 -30.27
N LEU A 15 5.40 14.84 -29.91
CA LEU A 15 5.56 13.45 -29.46
C LEU A 15 4.74 13.17 -28.20
N ARG A 16 4.85 14.04 -27.18
CA ARG A 16 4.08 13.92 -25.94
C ARG A 16 2.57 13.91 -26.20
N ALA A 17 2.07 14.79 -27.06
CA ALA A 17 0.65 14.86 -27.37
C ALA A 17 0.15 13.57 -28.06
N ARG A 18 0.92 13.06 -29.03
CA ARG A 18 0.58 11.82 -29.73
C ARG A 18 0.60 10.61 -28.80
N TRP A 19 1.64 10.49 -27.98
CA TRP A 19 1.74 9.43 -26.99
C TRP A 19 0.57 9.50 -26.01
N ARG A 20 0.26 10.67 -25.45
CA ARG A 20 -0.90 10.85 -24.57
C ARG A 20 -2.19 10.37 -25.21
N THR A 21 -2.47 10.80 -26.44
CA THR A 21 -3.68 10.39 -27.16
C THR A 21 -3.74 8.87 -27.32
N ALA A 22 -2.64 8.24 -27.71
CA ALA A 22 -2.57 6.79 -27.88
C ALA A 22 -2.79 6.05 -26.54
N SER A 23 -2.15 6.49 -25.45
CA SER A 23 -2.29 5.87 -24.13
C SER A 23 -3.71 6.00 -23.56
N LEU A 24 -4.34 7.16 -23.73
CA LEU A 24 -5.74 7.35 -23.32
C LEU A 24 -6.68 6.46 -24.15
N ALA A 25 -6.46 6.36 -25.46
CA ALA A 25 -7.23 5.46 -26.33
C ALA A 25 -7.03 3.97 -25.97
N ALA A 26 -5.85 3.63 -25.45
CA ALA A 26 -5.50 2.29 -24.99
C ALA A 26 -6.07 1.91 -23.62
N GLY A 27 -6.80 2.83 -22.96
CA GLY A 27 -7.49 2.55 -21.70
C GLY A 27 -6.74 3.00 -20.43
N TRP A 28 -5.85 3.98 -20.53
CA TRP A 28 -5.30 4.65 -19.34
C TRP A 28 -6.44 5.18 -18.45
N ARG A 29 -6.46 4.74 -17.19
CA ARG A 29 -7.66 4.81 -16.31
C ARG A 29 -7.99 6.21 -15.84
N ALA A 30 -6.98 7.03 -15.55
CA ALA A 30 -7.13 8.37 -14.99
C ALA A 30 -6.42 9.41 -15.87
N PRO A 31 -7.13 10.11 -16.76
CA PRO A 31 -6.50 11.02 -17.73
C PRO A 31 -5.67 12.15 -17.11
N SER A 32 -6.05 12.63 -15.92
CA SER A 32 -5.29 13.64 -15.15
C SER A 32 -3.90 13.15 -14.77
N ASP A 33 -3.78 11.86 -14.46
CA ASP A 33 -2.61 11.29 -13.78
C ASP A 33 -1.58 10.75 -14.78
N TRP A 34 -1.93 10.75 -16.07
CA TRP A 34 -1.00 10.36 -17.12
C TRP A 34 0.20 11.32 -17.22
N ALA A 35 0.02 12.61 -16.92
CA ALA A 35 1.07 13.61 -17.09
C ALA A 35 2.04 13.61 -15.91
N LEU A 36 3.21 12.99 -16.08
CA LEU A 36 4.32 13.04 -15.14
C LEU A 36 5.55 13.73 -15.76
N PRO A 37 6.45 14.35 -14.98
CA PRO A 37 7.69 14.95 -15.50
C PRO A 37 8.56 13.97 -16.31
N GLU A 38 8.56 12.69 -15.93
CA GLU A 38 9.36 11.62 -16.56
C GLU A 38 8.93 11.36 -18.01
N VAL A 39 7.68 11.67 -18.36
CA VAL A 39 7.17 11.61 -19.74
C VAL A 39 7.99 12.54 -20.64
N ASP A 40 8.30 13.75 -20.19
CA ASP A 40 9.11 14.70 -20.96
C ASP A 40 10.56 14.21 -21.10
N GLY A 41 11.09 13.56 -20.05
CA GLY A 41 12.40 12.92 -20.07
C GLY A 41 12.50 11.79 -21.10
N VAL A 42 11.48 10.95 -21.18
CA VAL A 42 11.39 9.89 -22.20
C VAL A 42 11.28 10.48 -23.60
N CYS A 43 10.43 11.49 -23.81
CA CYS A 43 10.33 12.15 -25.12
C CYS A 43 11.67 12.76 -25.55
N ALA A 44 12.41 13.41 -24.63
CA ALA A 44 13.72 13.97 -24.92
C ALA A 44 14.77 12.88 -25.25
N ALA A 45 14.77 11.77 -24.50
CA ALA A 45 15.68 10.65 -24.73
C ALA A 45 15.46 10.00 -26.11
N VAL A 46 14.20 9.77 -26.48
CA VAL A 46 13.85 9.21 -27.80
C VAL A 46 14.24 10.15 -28.94
N LEU A 47 13.94 11.45 -28.82
CA LEU A 47 14.24 12.44 -29.86
C LEU A 47 15.74 12.71 -30.05
N SER A 48 16.54 12.48 -29.01
CA SER A 48 18.00 12.61 -29.09
C SER A 48 18.68 11.38 -29.71
N GLY A 49 17.95 10.31 -30.01
CA GLY A 49 18.47 9.09 -30.62
C GLY A 49 19.32 8.22 -29.67
N GLY A 50 19.42 8.63 -28.40
CA GLY A 50 19.96 7.79 -27.33
C GLY A 50 18.99 6.66 -27.00
N GLY A 51 19.52 5.55 -26.48
CA GLY A 51 18.68 4.49 -25.94
C GLY A 51 17.80 5.05 -24.80
N PRO A 52 16.46 4.89 -24.85
CA PRO A 52 15.55 5.49 -23.87
C PRO A 52 15.47 4.72 -22.55
N GLU A 53 16.32 3.71 -22.33
CA GLU A 53 16.16 2.74 -21.25
C GLU A 53 16.17 3.38 -19.85
N ASP A 54 17.10 4.30 -19.58
CA ASP A 54 17.18 4.94 -18.25
C ASP A 54 15.98 5.86 -17.99
N ALA A 55 15.53 6.57 -19.02
CA ALA A 55 14.34 7.42 -18.93
C ALA A 55 13.07 6.57 -18.74
N LEU A 56 12.98 5.42 -19.40
CA LEU A 56 11.88 4.47 -19.25
C LEU A 56 11.90 3.79 -17.88
N ALA A 57 13.08 3.48 -17.32
CA ALA A 57 13.21 3.03 -15.95
C ALA A 57 12.68 4.09 -14.96
N GLY A 58 13.05 5.36 -15.17
CA GLY A 58 12.54 6.49 -14.39
C GLY A 58 11.02 6.61 -14.46
N LEU A 59 10.46 6.53 -15.67
CA LEU A 59 9.01 6.54 -15.86
C LEU A 59 8.34 5.35 -15.16
N GLY A 60 8.88 4.14 -15.28
CA GLY A 60 8.33 2.94 -14.62
C GLY A 60 8.22 3.12 -13.11
N ARG A 61 9.24 3.71 -12.47
CA ARG A 61 9.23 4.08 -11.05
C ARG A 61 8.15 5.10 -10.73
N ALA A 62 8.11 6.22 -11.45
CA ALA A 62 7.15 7.28 -11.22
C ALA A 62 5.68 6.81 -11.40
N ARG A 63 5.45 5.87 -12.34
CA ARG A 63 4.15 5.21 -12.51
C ARG A 63 3.77 4.34 -11.32
N ALA A 64 4.70 3.55 -10.79
CA ALA A 64 4.48 2.75 -9.58
C ALA A 64 4.18 3.64 -8.37
N GLU A 65 4.94 4.72 -8.18
CA GLU A 65 4.74 5.69 -7.10
C GLU A 65 3.37 6.38 -7.18
N ALA A 66 2.91 6.68 -8.40
CA ALA A 66 1.58 7.24 -8.66
C ALA A 66 0.44 6.20 -8.58
N GLY A 67 0.74 4.93 -8.29
CA GLY A 67 -0.25 3.86 -8.14
C GLY A 67 -0.77 3.25 -9.44
N ALA A 68 -0.14 3.53 -10.58
CA ALA A 68 -0.49 2.88 -11.85
C ALA A 68 -0.03 1.41 -11.84
N GLY A 69 -0.90 0.52 -12.30
CA GLY A 69 -0.59 -0.92 -12.35
C GLY A 69 0.47 -1.25 -13.41
N LEU A 70 1.16 -2.39 -13.24
CA LEU A 70 2.18 -2.83 -14.22
C LEU A 70 1.58 -3.03 -15.61
N ALA A 71 0.43 -3.69 -15.73
CA ALA A 71 -0.21 -3.93 -17.03
C ALA A 71 -0.57 -2.61 -17.74
N GLU A 72 -1.11 -1.64 -17.00
CA GLU A 72 -1.41 -0.30 -17.52
C GLU A 72 -0.14 0.45 -17.95
N THR A 73 0.95 0.34 -17.17
CA THR A 73 2.26 0.92 -17.48
C THR A 73 2.88 0.30 -18.74
N LEU A 74 2.76 -1.02 -18.94
CA LEU A 74 3.27 -1.70 -20.13
C LEU A 74 2.43 -1.36 -21.37
N THR A 75 1.12 -1.19 -21.22
CA THR A 75 0.25 -0.68 -22.30
C THR A 75 0.60 0.77 -22.68
N ASP A 76 0.91 1.64 -21.71
CA ASP A 76 1.39 3.01 -21.96
C ASP A 76 2.73 3.02 -22.73
N LEU A 77 3.64 2.09 -22.40
CA LEU A 77 4.89 1.88 -23.14
C LEU A 77 4.63 1.36 -24.57
N ALA A 78 3.72 0.42 -24.74
CA ALA A 78 3.33 -0.07 -26.06
C ALA A 78 2.72 1.05 -26.93
N ALA A 79 1.96 1.97 -26.32
CA ALA A 79 1.41 3.13 -27.00
C ALA A 79 2.52 4.09 -27.48
N LEU A 80 3.56 4.32 -26.67
CA LEU A 80 4.74 5.06 -27.11
C LEU A 80 5.43 4.36 -28.27
N HIS A 81 5.69 3.06 -28.15
CA HIS A 81 6.38 2.29 -29.18
C HIS A 81 5.64 2.37 -30.52
N ALA A 82 4.32 2.18 -30.51
CA ALA A 82 3.51 2.24 -31.71
C ALA A 82 3.49 3.66 -32.34
N VAL A 83 3.49 4.72 -31.53
CA VAL A 83 3.62 6.12 -32.01
C VAL A 83 4.95 6.37 -32.73
N LEU A 84 6.02 5.71 -32.28
CA LEU A 84 7.36 5.82 -32.88
C LEU A 84 7.50 5.01 -34.18
N GLU A 85 6.86 3.84 -34.27
CA GLU A 85 6.88 3.03 -35.50
C GLU A 85 6.03 3.62 -36.63
N GLN A 86 5.04 4.46 -36.32
CA GLN A 86 4.18 5.12 -37.31
C GLN A 86 4.28 6.65 -37.24
N PRO A 87 5.39 7.27 -37.68
CA PRO A 87 5.57 8.72 -37.60
C PRO A 87 4.54 9.53 -38.41
N GLY A 88 3.95 8.93 -39.45
CA GLY A 88 3.08 9.58 -40.44
C GLY A 88 1.57 9.43 -40.22
N SER A 89 1.11 8.64 -39.24
CA SER A 89 -0.32 8.55 -38.90
C SER A 89 -0.75 9.83 -38.17
N ALA A 90 -1.44 10.72 -38.89
CA ALA A 90 -1.88 12.01 -38.39
C ALA A 90 -3.02 11.92 -37.36
N ASP A 91 -3.69 10.78 -37.29
CA ASP A 91 -5.02 10.67 -36.69
C ASP A 91 -4.96 10.19 -35.22
N GLY A 92 -3.77 9.80 -34.73
CA GLY A 92 -3.57 9.33 -33.35
C GLY A 92 -4.16 7.93 -33.05
N PHE A 93 -4.81 7.30 -34.02
CA PHE A 93 -5.28 5.92 -33.95
C PHE A 93 -4.13 4.96 -34.21
N VAL A 94 -3.38 4.66 -33.15
CA VAL A 94 -2.41 3.56 -33.15
C VAL A 94 -2.95 2.48 -32.24
N ALA A 95 -2.82 1.21 -32.63
CA ALA A 95 -3.18 0.07 -31.79
C ALA A 95 -1.91 -0.39 -31.05
N PRO A 96 -1.80 -0.16 -29.73
CA PRO A 96 -0.66 -0.63 -28.96
C PRO A 96 -0.65 -2.15 -28.92
N ASP A 97 0.52 -2.72 -29.16
CA ASP A 97 0.77 -4.15 -29.00
C ASP A 97 1.94 -4.34 -28.04
N VAL A 98 1.63 -4.87 -26.85
CA VAL A 98 2.63 -5.15 -25.81
C VAL A 98 3.59 -6.23 -26.28
N ASP A 99 3.11 -7.23 -27.02
CA ASP A 99 3.93 -8.36 -27.47
C ASP A 99 4.85 -7.97 -28.64
N ALA A 100 4.49 -6.96 -29.42
CA ALA A 100 5.35 -6.36 -30.44
C ALA A 100 6.42 -5.42 -29.86
N THR A 101 6.24 -4.95 -28.62
CA THR A 101 7.17 -4.00 -27.99
C THR A 101 8.52 -4.66 -27.70
N PRO A 102 9.67 -4.02 -28.02
CA PRO A 102 10.97 -4.61 -27.81
C PRO A 102 11.17 -5.08 -26.36
N ALA A 103 11.49 -6.37 -26.18
CA ALA A 103 11.61 -7.00 -24.87
C ALA A 103 12.58 -6.28 -23.92
N ARG A 104 13.61 -5.61 -24.45
CA ARG A 104 14.52 -4.79 -23.66
C ARG A 104 13.82 -3.63 -22.94
N LEU A 105 12.89 -2.95 -23.65
CA LEU A 105 12.14 -1.82 -23.10
C LEU A 105 11.09 -2.29 -22.10
N LEU A 106 10.38 -3.39 -22.41
CA LEU A 106 9.46 -4.03 -21.45
C LEU A 106 10.18 -4.39 -20.16
N ARG A 107 11.33 -5.05 -20.27
CA ARG A 107 12.12 -5.51 -19.11
C ARG A 107 12.58 -4.34 -18.23
N VAL A 108 13.18 -3.30 -18.81
CA VAL A 108 13.71 -2.19 -18.00
C VAL A 108 12.59 -1.45 -17.26
N THR A 109 11.46 -1.22 -17.92
CA THR A 109 10.28 -0.58 -17.30
C THR A 109 9.66 -1.48 -16.23
N ALA A 110 9.47 -2.76 -16.51
CA ALA A 110 8.85 -3.70 -15.57
C ALA A 110 9.68 -3.91 -14.30
N VAL A 111 11.00 -4.07 -14.44
CA VAL A 111 11.91 -4.22 -13.30
C VAL A 111 11.89 -2.96 -12.44
N ALA A 112 12.04 -1.78 -13.05
CA ALA A 112 12.05 -0.51 -12.32
C ALA A 112 10.70 -0.22 -11.63
N TRP A 113 9.58 -0.56 -12.26
CA TRP A 113 8.26 -0.51 -11.63
C TRP A 113 8.18 -1.46 -10.43
N ALA A 114 8.67 -2.70 -10.59
CA ALA A 114 8.62 -3.71 -9.54
C ALA A 114 9.47 -3.33 -8.32
N ASP A 115 10.66 -2.77 -8.53
CA ASP A 115 11.55 -2.34 -7.44
C ASP A 115 10.84 -1.36 -6.48
N VAL A 116 10.08 -0.40 -7.01
CA VAL A 116 9.29 0.55 -6.19
C VAL A 116 8.16 -0.15 -5.45
N VAL A 117 7.42 -1.05 -6.12
CA VAL A 117 6.33 -1.78 -5.46
C VAL A 117 6.86 -2.68 -4.34
N PHE A 118 8.02 -3.33 -4.54
CA PHE A 118 8.66 -4.10 -3.48
C PHE A 118 9.14 -3.20 -2.32
N GLU A 119 9.72 -2.03 -2.60
CA GLU A 119 10.09 -1.07 -1.57
C GLU A 119 8.86 -0.56 -0.80
N GLN A 120 7.77 -0.22 -1.48
CA GLN A 120 6.50 0.16 -0.86
C GLN A 120 5.91 -0.98 -0.02
N LEU A 121 6.01 -2.24 -0.48
CA LEU A 121 5.61 -3.41 0.30
C LEU A 121 6.44 -3.55 1.57
N THR A 122 7.75 -3.24 1.56
CA THR A 122 8.57 -3.26 2.77
C THR A 122 8.22 -2.16 3.79
N VAL A 123 7.72 -1.01 3.33
CA VAL A 123 7.21 0.07 4.23
C VAL A 123 5.79 -0.24 4.71
N ALA A 124 4.93 -0.76 3.83
CA ALA A 124 3.59 -1.25 4.16
C ALA A 124 3.61 -2.50 5.06
N GLU A 125 4.72 -3.26 5.05
CA GLU A 125 4.91 -4.40 5.96
C GLU A 125 4.91 -3.96 7.42
N VAL A 126 5.26 -2.72 7.74
CA VAL A 126 5.28 -2.26 9.14
C VAL A 126 4.01 -1.52 9.52
N THR A 127 3.34 -0.81 8.60
CA THR A 127 2.13 -0.02 8.88
C THR A 127 0.98 -0.38 7.94
N ASP A 128 -0.18 -0.70 8.52
CA ASP A 128 -1.43 -0.90 7.81
C ASP A 128 -1.96 0.45 7.26
N ALA A 129 -2.09 0.56 5.95
CA ALA A 129 -2.45 1.81 5.27
C ALA A 129 -3.88 2.30 5.59
N LEU A 130 -4.79 1.39 5.95
CA LEU A 130 -6.18 1.72 6.27
C LEU A 130 -6.30 2.39 7.65
N THR A 131 -5.69 1.78 8.65
CA THR A 131 -5.83 2.17 10.05
C THR A 131 -4.70 3.04 10.56
N GLY A 132 -3.57 3.06 9.85
CA GLY A 132 -2.30 3.65 10.28
C GLY A 132 -1.66 2.93 11.47
N LEU A 133 -2.18 1.78 11.90
CA LEU A 133 -1.57 0.98 12.97
C LEU A 133 -0.39 0.20 12.41
N PRO A 134 0.60 -0.14 13.23
CA PRO A 134 1.59 -1.13 12.84
C PRO A 134 0.94 -2.48 12.46
N THR A 135 1.57 -3.31 11.65
CA THR A 135 1.03 -4.63 11.26
C THR A 135 1.38 -5.74 12.25
N ALA A 136 0.88 -6.95 12.01
CA ALA A 136 1.35 -8.17 12.69
C ALA A 136 2.87 -8.40 12.60
N ALA A 137 3.55 -7.93 11.54
CA ALA A 137 5.00 -8.07 11.41
C ALA A 137 5.75 -7.26 12.48
N TYR A 138 5.31 -6.03 12.74
CA TYR A 138 5.82 -5.22 13.85
C TYR A 138 5.61 -5.94 15.18
N LEU A 139 4.42 -6.49 15.41
CA LEU A 139 4.11 -7.16 16.67
C LEU A 139 4.99 -8.40 16.90
N ARG A 140 5.26 -9.19 15.85
CA ARG A 140 6.23 -10.32 15.93
C ARG A 140 7.62 -9.86 16.35
N THR A 141 8.09 -8.72 15.83
CA THR A 141 9.37 -8.12 16.20
C THR A 141 9.40 -7.69 17.66
N ARG A 142 8.38 -6.95 18.12
CA ARG A 142 8.25 -6.54 19.52
C ARG A 142 8.18 -7.73 20.47
N MET A 143 7.43 -8.77 20.11
CA MET A 143 7.37 -10.00 20.90
C MET A 143 8.75 -10.65 20.98
N ALA A 144 9.49 -10.77 19.87
CA ALA A 144 10.82 -11.36 19.86
C ALA A 144 11.77 -10.69 20.87
N GLU A 145 11.71 -9.36 20.97
CA GLU A 145 12.48 -8.59 21.96
C GLU A 145 12.06 -8.92 23.40
N LEU A 146 10.75 -8.97 23.68
CA LEU A 146 10.23 -9.31 25.00
C LEU A 146 10.59 -10.74 25.42
N TYR A 147 10.49 -11.71 24.51
CA TYR A 147 10.89 -13.10 24.80
C TYR A 147 12.39 -13.21 25.11
N ARG A 148 13.25 -12.50 24.35
CA ARG A 148 14.69 -12.45 24.64
C ARG A 148 15.00 -11.77 25.97
N GLN A 149 14.30 -10.69 26.31
CA GLN A 149 14.46 -10.01 27.60
C GLN A 149 14.03 -10.91 28.76
N ALA A 150 12.84 -11.50 28.69
CA ALA A 150 12.32 -12.40 29.72
C ALA A 150 13.23 -13.61 29.94
N ALA A 151 13.77 -14.19 28.85
CA ALA A 151 14.74 -15.29 28.96
C ALA A 151 16.03 -14.87 29.69
N ARG A 152 16.52 -13.64 29.48
CA ARG A 152 17.68 -13.10 30.22
C ARG A 152 17.36 -12.86 31.70
N ASP A 153 16.13 -12.44 32.00
CA ASP A 153 15.68 -12.14 33.36
C ASP A 153 15.18 -13.39 34.12
N GLY A 154 15.15 -14.56 33.47
CA GLY A 154 14.72 -15.83 34.07
C GLY A 154 13.20 -16.00 34.20
N GLY A 155 12.41 -15.27 33.41
CA GLY A 155 10.94 -15.29 33.44
C GLY A 155 10.29 -15.57 32.08
N THR A 156 8.98 -15.33 31.98
CA THR A 156 8.24 -15.44 30.72
C THR A 156 7.51 -14.12 30.39
N PRO A 157 7.35 -13.76 29.10
CA PRO A 157 6.57 -12.57 28.74
C PRO A 157 5.12 -12.64 29.22
N ALA A 158 4.57 -13.84 29.40
CA ALA A 158 3.21 -14.07 29.88
C ALA A 158 2.98 -13.58 31.32
N ASP A 159 4.04 -13.38 32.10
CA ASP A 159 3.97 -12.88 33.47
C ASP A 159 3.83 -11.36 33.50
N GLY A 160 4.46 -10.67 32.55
CA GLY A 160 4.50 -9.21 32.45
C GLY A 160 3.60 -8.60 31.38
N PHE A 161 3.05 -9.38 30.44
CA PHE A 161 2.27 -8.87 29.31
C PHE A 161 1.04 -9.73 28.99
N VAL A 162 0.04 -9.09 28.40
CA VAL A 162 -1.16 -9.74 27.85
C VAL A 162 -1.48 -9.16 26.48
N LEU A 163 -1.97 -10.00 25.57
CA LEU A 163 -2.41 -9.58 24.25
C LEU A 163 -3.92 -9.38 24.28
N LEU A 164 -4.38 -8.13 24.18
CA LEU A 164 -5.79 -7.83 23.96
C LEU A 164 -6.08 -7.91 22.46
N VAL A 165 -7.06 -8.71 22.08
CA VAL A 165 -7.48 -8.90 20.68
C VAL A 165 -8.91 -8.40 20.53
N VAL A 166 -9.11 -7.50 19.58
CA VAL A 166 -10.42 -7.01 19.17
C VAL A 166 -10.73 -7.58 17.80
N SER A 167 -11.76 -8.42 17.73
CA SER A 167 -12.27 -8.96 16.47
C SER A 167 -13.61 -8.31 16.14
N MET A 168 -13.72 -7.82 14.92
CA MET A 168 -14.92 -7.21 14.35
C MET A 168 -15.65 -8.24 13.48
N ASP A 169 -16.98 -8.29 13.59
CA ASP A 169 -17.80 -9.15 12.74
C ASP A 169 -18.45 -8.31 11.63
N PHE A 170 -18.00 -8.52 10.40
CA PHE A 170 -18.50 -7.84 9.21
C PHE A 170 -19.32 -8.78 8.30
N GLY A 171 -19.80 -9.92 8.81
CA GLY A 171 -20.45 -10.96 8.01
C GLY A 171 -21.65 -10.48 7.19
N GLU A 172 -22.40 -9.50 7.69
CA GLU A 172 -23.58 -8.91 7.03
C GLU A 172 -23.32 -7.51 6.45
N ALA A 173 -22.14 -6.94 6.69
CA ALA A 173 -21.84 -5.54 6.39
C ALA A 173 -21.26 -5.34 4.98
N ALA A 174 -21.69 -4.28 4.29
CA ALA A 174 -21.14 -3.90 2.98
C ALA A 174 -19.63 -3.56 3.06
N GLY A 175 -18.92 -3.64 1.93
CA GLY A 175 -17.46 -3.44 1.87
C GLY A 175 -16.94 -2.12 2.46
N TRP A 176 -17.72 -1.04 2.37
CA TRP A 176 -17.38 0.26 2.97
C TRP A 176 -17.50 0.27 4.50
N SER A 177 -18.51 -0.41 5.07
CA SER A 177 -18.71 -0.52 6.52
C SER A 177 -17.54 -1.24 7.21
N ARG A 178 -16.89 -2.18 6.51
CA ARG A 178 -15.66 -2.83 6.99
C ARG A 178 -14.51 -1.83 7.15
N LEU A 179 -14.27 -0.98 6.14
CA LEU A 179 -13.17 -0.01 6.17
C LEU A 179 -13.35 0.97 7.33
N THR A 180 -14.53 1.61 7.40
CA THR A 180 -14.86 2.56 8.46
C THR A 180 -14.83 1.89 9.84
N GLY A 181 -15.36 0.67 9.97
CA GLY A 181 -15.33 -0.08 11.23
C GLY A 181 -13.90 -0.36 11.73
N MET A 182 -12.97 -0.70 10.84
CA MET A 182 -11.57 -0.91 11.21
C MET A 182 -10.84 0.39 11.56
N ILE A 183 -11.13 1.49 10.86
CA ILE A 183 -10.60 2.83 11.21
C ILE A 183 -11.04 3.21 12.63
N LEU A 184 -12.34 3.08 12.94
CA LEU A 184 -12.88 3.36 14.27
C LEU A 184 -12.30 2.45 15.34
N ALA A 185 -12.05 1.17 15.01
CA ALA A 185 -11.43 0.23 15.93
C ALA A 185 -10.01 0.64 16.29
N ALA A 186 -9.22 1.05 15.30
CA ALA A 186 -7.88 1.56 15.51
C ALA A 186 -7.85 2.84 16.35
N ASP A 187 -8.75 3.78 16.07
CA ASP A 187 -8.85 5.02 16.85
C ASP A 187 -9.30 4.78 18.29
N ALA A 188 -10.20 3.82 18.53
CA ALA A 188 -10.62 3.46 19.87
C ALA A 188 -9.48 2.79 20.65
N LEU A 189 -8.69 1.96 19.95
CA LEU A 189 -7.51 1.31 20.51
C LEU A 189 -6.46 2.34 20.94
N ARG A 190 -6.14 3.32 20.08
CA ARG A 190 -5.21 4.42 20.41
C ARG A 190 -5.70 5.28 21.57
N LEU A 191 -6.99 5.56 21.64
CA LEU A 191 -7.55 6.37 22.72
C LEU A 191 -7.44 5.66 24.09
N CYS A 192 -7.62 4.35 24.13
CA CYS A 192 -7.62 3.58 25.37
C CYS A 192 -6.22 3.10 25.82
N PHE A 193 -5.25 3.11 24.90
CA PHE A 193 -3.89 2.61 25.12
C PHE A 193 -2.88 3.61 24.52
N ASP A 194 -2.65 4.70 25.24
CA ASP A 194 -1.78 5.82 24.88
C ASP A 194 -0.46 5.84 25.67
N GLY A 195 -0.22 4.83 26.50
CA GLY A 195 0.92 4.74 27.43
C GLY A 195 2.19 4.16 26.83
N GLY A 196 2.23 3.94 25.52
CA GLY A 196 3.35 3.31 24.81
C GLY A 196 3.19 1.79 24.60
N GLU A 197 1.97 1.28 24.73
CA GLU A 197 1.64 -0.11 24.38
C GLU A 197 1.91 -0.39 22.89
N SER A 198 2.15 -1.67 22.56
CA SER A 198 2.36 -2.08 21.17
C SER A 198 1.01 -2.42 20.53
N LEU A 199 0.48 -1.47 19.75
CA LEU A 199 -0.77 -1.61 19.01
C LEU A 199 -0.50 -2.12 17.59
N ALA A 200 -1.38 -2.96 17.05
CA ALA A 200 -1.25 -3.45 15.69
C ALA A 200 -2.59 -3.83 15.04
N ALA A 201 -2.69 -3.66 13.73
CA ALA A 201 -3.65 -4.36 12.89
C ALA A 201 -3.07 -5.74 12.54
N ILE A 202 -3.75 -6.81 12.96
CA ILE A 202 -3.23 -8.19 12.82
C ILE A 202 -4.01 -9.02 11.81
N GLY A 203 -5.11 -8.49 11.28
CA GLY A 203 -5.88 -9.09 10.21
C GLY A 203 -6.91 -8.12 9.62
N PRO A 204 -7.66 -8.53 8.58
CA PRO A 204 -8.62 -7.67 7.87
C PRO A 204 -9.81 -7.22 8.73
N SER A 205 -10.01 -7.86 9.89
CA SER A 205 -11.08 -7.58 10.85
C SER A 205 -10.61 -7.63 12.30
N THR A 206 -9.30 -7.60 12.53
CA THR A 206 -8.72 -7.83 13.87
C THR A 206 -7.63 -6.81 14.16
N VAL A 207 -7.76 -6.12 15.28
CA VAL A 207 -6.70 -5.27 15.87
C VAL A 207 -6.31 -5.83 17.23
N ALA A 208 -5.08 -5.57 17.65
CA ALA A 208 -4.56 -6.05 18.91
C ALA A 208 -3.69 -5.02 19.63
N ALA A 209 -3.68 -5.10 20.95
CA ALA A 209 -2.79 -4.35 21.82
C ALA A 209 -2.02 -5.31 22.72
N LEU A 210 -0.70 -5.28 22.63
CA LEU A 210 0.18 -5.95 23.57
C LEU A 210 0.49 -4.98 24.71
N VAL A 211 -0.04 -5.29 25.88
CA VAL A 211 -0.09 -4.37 27.02
C VAL A 211 0.62 -4.98 28.23
N PRO A 212 1.33 -4.17 29.05
CA PRO A 212 1.84 -4.63 30.33
C PRO A 212 0.70 -5.16 31.22
N ARG A 213 0.98 -6.22 31.99
CA ARG A 213 0.11 -6.74 33.05
C ARG A 213 0.26 -5.86 34.29
N GLU A 214 -0.30 -4.67 34.21
CA GLU A 214 -0.41 -3.74 35.32
C GLU A 214 -1.86 -3.67 35.83
N ASP A 215 -2.05 -3.10 37.01
CA ASP A 215 -3.38 -2.80 37.53
C ASP A 215 -4.11 -1.88 36.54
N GLY A 216 -5.34 -2.26 36.16
CA GLY A 216 -6.20 -1.45 35.29
C GLY A 216 -6.34 -1.92 33.83
N VAL A 217 -5.66 -2.98 33.37
CA VAL A 217 -5.89 -3.56 32.03
C VAL A 217 -7.37 -3.91 31.81
N ALA A 218 -8.02 -4.50 32.82
CA ALA A 218 -9.44 -4.83 32.74
C ALA A 218 -10.33 -3.58 32.60
N SER A 219 -10.02 -2.50 33.32
CA SER A 219 -10.74 -1.23 33.23
C SER A 219 -10.58 -0.61 31.83
N ARG A 220 -9.36 -0.60 31.29
CA ARG A 220 -9.09 -0.12 29.92
C ARG A 220 -9.78 -0.96 28.85
N ALA A 221 -9.84 -2.28 29.02
CA ALA A 221 -10.61 -3.15 28.12
C ALA A 221 -12.13 -2.86 28.17
N VAL A 222 -12.66 -2.48 29.33
CA VAL A 222 -14.07 -2.02 29.45
C VAL A 222 -14.26 -0.67 28.76
N SER A 223 -13.35 0.28 28.95
CA SER A 223 -13.37 1.57 28.25
C SER A 223 -13.31 1.39 26.73
N LEU A 224 -12.42 0.52 26.24
CA LEU A 224 -12.32 0.18 24.83
C LEU A 224 -13.64 -0.39 24.29
N ARG A 225 -14.28 -1.30 25.02
CA ARG A 225 -15.60 -1.83 24.63
C ARG A 225 -16.64 -0.72 24.50
N ARG A 226 -16.64 0.23 25.45
CA ARG A 226 -17.57 1.35 25.45
C ARG A 226 -17.33 2.25 24.23
N GLU A 227 -16.09 2.67 23.99
CA GLU A 227 -15.71 3.51 22.84
C GLU A 227 -16.09 2.87 21.51
N LEU A 228 -15.80 1.57 21.33
CA LEU A 228 -16.16 0.85 20.13
C LEU A 228 -17.69 0.80 19.94
N THR A 229 -18.42 0.49 21.01
CA THR A 229 -19.89 0.39 20.96
C THR A 229 -20.52 1.74 20.62
N GLU A 230 -20.06 2.82 21.26
CA GLU A 230 -20.57 4.17 21.03
C GLU A 230 -20.31 4.63 19.60
N ARG A 231 -19.09 4.45 19.08
CA ARG A 231 -18.74 4.88 17.71
C ARG A 231 -19.47 4.11 16.62
N LEU A 232 -19.61 2.79 16.80
CA LEU A 232 -20.33 1.95 15.84
C LEU A 232 -21.85 2.22 15.86
N ALA A 233 -22.40 2.73 16.97
CA ALA A 233 -23.81 3.06 17.08
C ALA A 233 -24.21 4.37 16.40
N ILE A 234 -23.25 5.25 16.08
CA ILE A 234 -23.53 6.58 15.49
C ILE A 234 -23.96 6.45 14.02
N ASP A 235 -23.43 5.49 13.27
CA ASP A 235 -23.73 5.29 11.85
C ASP A 235 -24.66 4.10 11.64
N ARG A 236 -25.81 4.35 11.01
CA ARG A 236 -26.81 3.32 10.70
C ARG A 236 -26.24 2.20 9.82
N GLN A 237 -25.31 2.51 8.92
CA GLN A 237 -24.63 1.51 8.08
C GLN A 237 -23.56 0.70 8.84
N LEU A 238 -23.13 1.19 10.01
CA LEU A 238 -22.23 0.48 10.92
C LEU A 238 -22.98 -0.26 12.03
N SER A 239 -24.27 0.02 12.22
CA SER A 239 -25.13 -0.75 13.13
C SER A 239 -25.32 -2.21 12.70
N GLU A 240 -25.04 -2.50 11.42
CA GLU A 240 -24.98 -3.85 10.82
C GLU A 240 -23.66 -4.58 11.15
N VAL A 241 -22.65 -3.87 11.66
CA VAL A 241 -21.42 -4.50 12.18
C VAL A 241 -21.78 -5.20 13.50
N GLY A 242 -21.48 -6.50 13.58
CA GLY A 242 -21.72 -7.28 14.78
C GLY A 242 -20.95 -6.73 15.99
N ARG A 243 -21.38 -7.12 17.19
CA ARG A 243 -20.76 -6.63 18.43
C ARG A 243 -19.26 -6.95 18.47
N PRO A 244 -18.38 -5.94 18.65
CA PRO A 244 -16.95 -6.17 18.77
C PRO A 244 -16.63 -7.17 19.88
N ARG A 245 -15.82 -8.18 19.56
CA ARG A 245 -15.35 -9.17 20.54
C ARG A 245 -13.99 -8.76 21.02
N ILE A 246 -13.88 -8.50 22.32
CA ILE A 246 -12.59 -8.20 22.98
C ILE A 246 -12.22 -9.39 23.83
N SER A 247 -11.05 -9.97 23.58
CA SER A 247 -10.50 -11.10 24.33
C SER A 247 -9.11 -10.79 24.85
N ALA A 248 -8.79 -11.28 26.04
CA ALA A 248 -7.45 -11.21 26.60
C ALA A 248 -6.77 -12.56 26.41
N VAL A 249 -5.73 -12.59 25.59
CA VAL A 249 -4.99 -13.80 25.23
C VAL A 249 -3.68 -13.82 25.99
N ARG A 250 -3.44 -14.92 26.71
CA ARG A 250 -2.15 -15.15 27.39
C ARG A 250 -1.09 -15.46 26.34
N LEU A 251 0.10 -14.87 26.49
CA LEU A 251 1.23 -15.18 25.63
C LEU A 251 1.69 -16.63 25.84
N PRO A 252 2.04 -17.36 24.77
CA PRO A 252 2.71 -18.66 24.87
C PRO A 252 4.06 -18.60 25.59
N THR A 253 4.67 -19.76 25.81
CA THR A 253 5.98 -19.84 26.48
C THR A 253 7.15 -19.56 25.53
N THR A 254 6.96 -19.69 24.21
CA THR A 254 7.99 -19.44 23.20
C THR A 254 7.56 -18.40 22.18
N HIS A 255 8.55 -17.71 21.58
CA HIS A 255 8.32 -16.73 20.53
C HIS A 255 7.68 -17.35 19.27
N GLU A 256 8.12 -18.55 18.89
CA GLU A 256 7.57 -19.31 17.77
C GLU A 256 6.06 -19.59 17.96
N ALA A 257 5.67 -20.12 19.13
CA ALA A 257 4.26 -20.38 19.43
C ALA A 257 3.44 -19.08 19.50
N ALA A 258 4.05 -17.96 19.88
CA ALA A 258 3.44 -16.64 19.82
C ALA A 258 3.20 -16.17 18.36
N CYS A 259 4.15 -16.41 17.45
CA CYS A 259 3.95 -16.16 16.03
C CYS A 259 2.82 -17.03 15.45
N ASP A 260 2.76 -18.31 15.82
CA ASP A 260 1.68 -19.22 15.42
C ASP A 260 0.32 -18.83 16.01
N LEU A 261 0.31 -18.24 17.20
CA LEU A 261 -0.90 -17.64 17.76
C LEU A 261 -1.36 -16.46 16.92
N LEU A 262 -0.48 -15.51 16.60
CA LEU A 262 -0.83 -14.34 15.78
C LEU A 262 -1.34 -14.73 14.39
N ALA A 263 -0.80 -15.79 13.79
CA ALA A 263 -1.24 -16.25 12.47
C ALA A 263 -2.65 -16.88 12.46
N ARG A 264 -3.21 -17.22 13.64
CA ARG A 264 -4.53 -17.85 13.79
C ARG A 264 -5.62 -16.90 14.29
N LEU A 265 -5.26 -15.68 14.66
CA LEU A 265 -6.16 -14.62 15.15
C LEU A 265 -6.66 -13.74 13.99
#